data_AF-A0A9N9PTQ4-F1
#
_entry.id   AF-A0A9N9PTQ4-F1
#
_cell.length_a   1.000
_cell.length_b   1.000
_cell.length_c   1.000
_cell.angle_alpha   90.00
_cell.angle_beta   90.00
_cell.angle_gamma   90.00
#
_symmetry.space_group_name_H-M   'P 1'
#
loop_
_entity.id
_entity.type
_entity.pdbx_description
1 polymer ?
#
loop_
_entity_poly.entity_id
_entity_poly.type
_entity_poly.pdbx_seq_one_letter_code
_entity_poly.pdbx_strand_id
1 'polypeptide(L)'
;MKSYLDLIKECDAFPYPGTPEHNTLLSTLWTLTTTSPNHADPIPVGYLLEPVANKLIEALTATESENDPSNPPTTKSEFEINTSTRTIKAFTQPTEPLRSAAVAKILRTWGDHQTFSVLSGWRNELYPIYGPNNELLFTMERSASPLFGINTYGVHMTCYTPISDDEKTTSGSAFDFKLWIPRRSRTKQTYGSMLDNTVAGGISSGEGPFESIIREADEEASLPSELVRAKIQSKGTVSYIHVRTAAAGGETGLIMPEIQYIYDLELPNDVIPKIKDGEVEAFYCWTVEETIGHLVRGEFKPNCALCLVDFFMRRGVVRRGEEGEGWGVMERGCRRVMPFAVWAAYGGCEGEL
;
A
#
# COMPACT_ATOMS: atom_id res chain seq x y z
N MET A 1 6.44 25.69 -3.18
CA MET A 1 6.09 24.71 -2.13
C MET A 1 4.82 24.00 -2.58
N LYS A 2 4.69 22.71 -2.30
CA LYS A 2 3.53 21.89 -2.65
C LYS A 2 2.36 22.24 -1.73
N SER A 3 1.14 22.30 -2.27
CA SER A 3 -0.09 22.31 -1.47
C SER A 3 -0.41 20.90 -0.95
N TYR A 4 -1.32 20.77 0.02
CA TYR A 4 -1.80 19.46 0.46
C TYR A 4 -2.45 18.67 -0.68
N LEU A 5 -3.18 19.34 -1.57
CA LEU A 5 -3.75 18.72 -2.76
C LEU A 5 -2.67 18.21 -3.73
N ASP A 6 -1.55 18.90 -3.88
CA ASP A 6 -0.44 18.43 -4.72
C ASP A 6 0.18 17.15 -4.14
N LEU A 7 0.35 17.08 -2.81
CA LEU A 7 0.86 15.91 -2.12
C LEU A 7 -0.07 14.70 -2.27
N ILE A 8 -1.38 14.93 -2.15
CA ILE A 8 -2.39 13.89 -2.37
C ILE A 8 -2.32 13.36 -3.80
N LYS A 9 -2.29 14.25 -4.81
CA LYS A 9 -2.24 13.88 -6.24
C LYS A 9 -0.95 13.16 -6.64
N GLU A 10 0.16 13.44 -5.96
CA GLU A 10 1.43 12.74 -6.18
C GLU A 10 1.35 11.28 -5.71
N CYS A 11 0.58 11.02 -4.65
CA CYS A 11 0.36 9.67 -4.15
C CYS A 11 -0.74 8.94 -4.96
N ASP A 12 -1.87 9.62 -5.19
CA ASP A 12 -3.02 9.10 -5.92
C ASP A 12 -3.03 9.63 -7.37
N ALA A 13 -2.23 9.00 -8.22
CA ALA A 13 -1.99 9.44 -9.60
C ALA A 13 -2.95 8.78 -10.61
N PHE A 14 -3.72 7.75 -10.23
CA PHE A 14 -4.67 7.12 -11.13
C PHE A 14 -5.90 8.03 -11.36
N PRO A 15 -6.35 8.26 -12.59
CA PRO A 15 -7.54 9.09 -12.84
C PRO A 15 -8.80 8.55 -12.14
N TYR A 16 -9.77 9.41 -11.84
CA TYR A 16 -10.98 9.01 -11.12
C TYR A 16 -12.05 8.46 -12.09
N PRO A 17 -12.88 7.49 -11.66
CA PRO A 17 -14.01 7.02 -12.45
C PRO A 17 -14.90 8.18 -12.93
N GLY A 18 -15.36 8.11 -14.17
CA GLY A 18 -16.19 9.15 -14.79
C GLY A 18 -15.42 10.25 -15.53
N THR A 19 -14.08 10.30 -15.46
CA THR A 19 -13.29 11.24 -16.27
C THR A 19 -12.83 10.62 -17.61
N PRO A 20 -12.59 11.44 -18.65
CA PRO A 20 -12.03 10.97 -19.92
C PRO A 20 -10.68 10.27 -19.77
N GLU A 21 -9.83 10.76 -18.87
CA GLU A 21 -8.49 10.22 -18.61
C GLU A 21 -8.58 8.81 -18.01
N HIS A 22 -9.54 8.58 -17.12
CA HIS A 22 -9.80 7.24 -16.56
C HIS A 22 -10.20 6.25 -17.63
N ASN A 23 -11.17 6.61 -18.47
CA ASN A 23 -11.65 5.71 -19.53
C ASN A 23 -10.54 5.42 -20.55
N THR A 24 -9.73 6.44 -20.88
CA THR A 24 -8.59 6.30 -21.78
C THR A 24 -7.56 5.35 -21.20
N LEU A 25 -7.11 5.57 -19.96
CA LEU A 25 -6.14 4.70 -19.32
C LEU A 25 -6.67 3.27 -19.16
N LEU A 26 -7.90 3.10 -18.65
CA LEU A 26 -8.50 1.78 -18.42
C LEU A 26 -8.62 0.97 -19.71
N SER A 27 -8.90 1.61 -20.85
CA SER A 27 -8.95 0.95 -22.16
C SER A 27 -7.61 0.34 -22.61
N THR A 28 -6.50 0.79 -22.02
CA THR A 28 -5.14 0.27 -22.30
C THR A 28 -4.71 -0.81 -21.32
N LEU A 29 -5.45 -1.06 -20.25
CA LEU A 29 -5.11 -2.05 -19.25
C LEU A 29 -5.76 -3.40 -19.58
N TRP A 30 -5.16 -4.48 -19.08
CA TRP A 30 -5.82 -5.77 -18.98
C TRP A 30 -6.34 -5.96 -17.55
N THR A 31 -7.48 -6.61 -17.40
CA THR A 31 -8.00 -6.99 -16.08
C THR A 31 -7.70 -8.46 -15.82
N LEU A 32 -6.99 -8.73 -14.72
CA LEU A 32 -6.85 -10.09 -14.19
C LEU A 32 -8.08 -10.44 -13.36
N THR A 33 -8.71 -11.56 -13.68
CA THR A 33 -9.78 -12.15 -12.88
C THR A 33 -9.39 -13.56 -12.41
N THR A 34 -9.97 -13.99 -11.30
CA THR A 34 -9.86 -15.35 -10.78
C THR A 34 -11.25 -15.88 -10.42
N THR A 35 -11.33 -17.11 -9.90
CA THR A 35 -12.58 -17.75 -9.49
C THR A 35 -12.45 -18.25 -8.06
N SER A 36 -13.58 -18.31 -7.37
CA SER A 36 -13.70 -18.92 -6.05
C SER A 36 -14.91 -19.86 -6.03
N PRO A 37 -14.85 -21.02 -5.35
CA PRO A 37 -16.03 -21.85 -5.10
C PRO A 37 -17.17 -21.09 -4.37
N ASN A 38 -16.84 -20.01 -3.66
CA ASN A 38 -17.78 -19.19 -2.92
C ASN A 38 -18.44 -18.08 -3.76
N HIS A 39 -18.03 -17.92 -5.03
CA HIS A 39 -18.50 -16.86 -5.92
C HIS A 39 -18.83 -17.39 -7.32
N ALA A 40 -20.03 -17.10 -7.81
CA ALA A 40 -20.47 -17.56 -9.13
C ALA A 40 -19.76 -16.83 -10.28
N ASP A 41 -19.50 -15.53 -10.13
CA ASP A 41 -18.89 -14.68 -11.15
C ASP A 41 -17.37 -14.58 -10.98
N PRO A 42 -16.60 -14.39 -12.08
CA PRO A 42 -15.18 -14.09 -11.99
C PRO A 42 -14.88 -12.83 -11.16
N ILE A 43 -13.90 -12.93 -10.27
CA ILE A 43 -13.53 -11.86 -9.34
C ILE A 43 -12.36 -11.06 -9.93
N PRO A 44 -12.51 -9.75 -10.22
CA PRO A 44 -11.39 -8.92 -10.64
C PRO A 44 -10.45 -8.66 -9.46
N VAL A 45 -9.16 -8.86 -9.69
CA VAL A 45 -8.14 -8.78 -8.63
C VAL A 45 -6.98 -7.84 -8.96
N GLY A 46 -6.82 -7.44 -10.22
CA GLY A 46 -5.68 -6.62 -10.61
C GLY A 46 -5.74 -6.06 -12.02
N TYR A 47 -4.92 -5.03 -12.26
CA TYR A 47 -4.69 -4.44 -13.58
C TYR A 47 -3.28 -4.74 -14.08
N LEU A 48 -3.18 -5.21 -15.32
CA LEU A 48 -1.91 -5.51 -15.99
C LEU A 48 -1.65 -4.51 -17.11
N LEU A 49 -0.40 -4.08 -17.24
CA LEU A 49 0.06 -3.45 -18.47
C LEU A 49 0.17 -4.49 -19.59
N GLU A 50 0.04 -4.05 -20.84
CA GLU A 50 0.15 -4.91 -22.04
C GLU A 50 1.39 -5.82 -22.03
N PRO A 51 2.62 -5.37 -21.69
CA PRO A 51 3.78 -6.25 -21.66
C PRO A 51 3.69 -7.35 -20.59
N VAL A 52 3.06 -7.05 -19.45
CA VAL A 52 2.86 -8.02 -18.36
C VAL A 52 1.80 -9.04 -18.76
N ALA A 53 0.68 -8.57 -19.32
CA ALA A 53 -0.39 -9.43 -19.83
C ALA A 53 0.14 -10.41 -20.89
N ASN A 54 0.96 -9.93 -21.83
CA ASN A 54 1.57 -10.78 -22.86
C ASN A 54 2.47 -11.86 -22.26
N LYS A 55 3.27 -11.53 -21.25
CA LYS A 55 4.11 -12.53 -20.55
C LYS A 55 3.29 -13.51 -19.73
N LEU A 56 2.18 -13.07 -19.14
CA LEU A 56 1.25 -13.97 -18.44
C LEU A 56 0.58 -14.94 -19.42
N ILE A 57 0.12 -14.44 -20.57
CA ILE A 57 -0.46 -15.27 -21.63
C ILE A 57 0.56 -16.31 -22.14
N GLU A 58 1.80 -15.89 -22.41
CA GLU A 58 2.90 -16.79 -22.79
C GLU A 58 3.12 -17.88 -21.73
N ALA A 59 3.20 -17.53 -20.45
CA ALA A 59 3.39 -18.49 -19.36
C ALA A 59 2.23 -19.48 -19.22
N LEU A 60 0.98 -19.00 -19.34
CA LEU A 60 -0.23 -19.84 -19.23
C LEU A 60 -0.40 -20.78 -20.42
N THR A 61 0.08 -20.40 -21.61
CA THR A 61 -0.02 -21.22 -22.83
C THR A 61 1.16 -22.16 -23.02
N ALA A 62 2.34 -21.83 -22.49
CA ALA A 62 3.53 -22.68 -22.54
C ALA A 62 3.36 -23.99 -21.75
N THR A 63 2.56 -23.98 -20.68
CA THR A 63 2.30 -25.16 -19.83
C THR A 63 1.43 -26.23 -20.48
N GLU A 64 0.94 -26.02 -21.71
CA GLU A 64 0.24 -27.05 -22.51
C GLU A 64 1.21 -28.00 -23.25
N SER A 65 2.52 -27.71 -23.31
CA SER A 65 3.46 -28.39 -24.22
C SER A 65 4.49 -29.33 -23.57
N GLU A 66 4.61 -29.41 -22.25
CA GLU A 66 5.64 -30.24 -21.58
C GLU A 66 5.01 -31.41 -20.80
N ASN A 67 5.24 -32.63 -21.27
CA ASN A 67 4.98 -33.88 -20.54
C ASN A 67 5.99 -34.04 -19.38
N ASP A 68 5.87 -33.22 -18.34
CA ASP A 68 6.56 -33.45 -17.07
C ASP A 68 5.63 -34.28 -16.14
N PRO A 69 5.99 -35.53 -15.79
CA PRO A 69 5.17 -36.38 -14.92
C PRO A 69 5.02 -35.85 -13.49
N SER A 70 5.76 -34.81 -13.09
CA SER A 70 5.57 -34.09 -11.82
C SER A 70 4.67 -32.84 -11.95
N ASN A 71 4.27 -32.50 -13.18
CA ASN A 71 3.57 -31.26 -13.51
C ASN A 71 2.51 -31.54 -14.59
N PRO A 72 1.27 -31.93 -14.22
CA PRO A 72 0.24 -32.25 -15.18
C PRO A 72 -0.02 -31.04 -16.11
N PRO A 73 -0.27 -31.27 -17.41
CA PRO A 73 -0.54 -30.19 -18.35
C PRO A 73 -1.74 -29.38 -17.86
N THR A 74 -1.61 -28.04 -17.86
CA THR A 74 -2.73 -27.14 -17.60
C THR A 74 -3.83 -27.49 -18.59
N THR A 75 -4.96 -27.98 -18.09
CA THR A 75 -6.10 -28.28 -18.95
C THR A 75 -6.66 -26.95 -19.44
N LYS A 76 -7.14 -26.87 -20.69
CA LYS A 76 -7.79 -25.68 -21.29
C LYS A 76 -8.87 -25.00 -20.42
N SER A 77 -9.33 -25.66 -19.35
CA SER A 77 -10.27 -25.14 -18.35
C SER A 77 -9.64 -24.22 -17.28
N GLU A 78 -8.31 -24.08 -17.23
CA GLU A 78 -7.62 -23.37 -16.13
C GLU A 78 -7.39 -21.87 -16.37
N PHE A 79 -7.61 -21.38 -17.59
CA PHE A 79 -7.58 -19.95 -17.90
C PHE A 79 -8.48 -19.60 -19.10
N GLU A 80 -8.84 -18.33 -19.23
CA GLU A 80 -9.57 -17.78 -20.38
C GLU A 80 -8.99 -16.41 -20.75
N ILE A 81 -8.74 -16.18 -22.03
CA ILE A 81 -8.21 -14.92 -22.54
C ILE A 81 -9.25 -14.31 -23.47
N ASN A 82 -9.71 -13.11 -23.13
CA ASN A 82 -10.62 -12.33 -23.95
C ASN A 82 -9.91 -11.04 -24.39
N THR A 83 -9.53 -10.97 -25.66
CA THR A 83 -8.81 -9.82 -26.23
C THR A 83 -9.72 -8.62 -26.49
N SER A 84 -11.03 -8.83 -26.71
CA SER A 84 -11.97 -7.72 -26.97
C SER A 84 -12.31 -6.96 -25.69
N THR A 85 -12.39 -7.67 -24.56
CA THR A 85 -12.59 -7.05 -23.24
C THR A 85 -11.28 -6.85 -22.47
N ARG A 86 -10.14 -7.28 -23.04
CA ARG A 86 -8.81 -7.27 -22.41
C ARG A 86 -8.84 -7.89 -21.01
N THR A 87 -9.39 -9.10 -20.92
CA THR A 87 -9.51 -9.86 -19.67
C THR A 87 -8.69 -11.14 -19.73
N ILE A 88 -7.96 -11.44 -18.66
CA ILE A 88 -7.33 -12.74 -18.43
C ILE A 88 -7.97 -13.32 -17.17
N LYS A 89 -8.72 -14.41 -17.31
CA LYS A 89 -9.16 -15.24 -16.18
C LYS A 89 -8.11 -16.30 -15.95
N ALA A 90 -7.45 -16.31 -14.80
CA ALA A 90 -6.39 -17.26 -14.48
C ALA A 90 -6.37 -17.61 -13.00
N PHE A 91 -5.50 -18.56 -12.65
CA PHE A 91 -5.36 -19.06 -11.28
C PHE A 91 -6.70 -19.58 -10.75
N THR A 92 -7.37 -20.46 -11.51
CA THR A 92 -8.71 -20.96 -11.19
C THR A 92 -8.70 -22.31 -10.48
N GLN A 93 -7.54 -22.72 -9.95
CA GLN A 93 -7.41 -23.95 -9.18
C GLN A 93 -8.40 -23.96 -8.00
N PRO A 94 -8.89 -25.15 -7.58
CA PRO A 94 -10.07 -25.25 -6.70
C PRO A 94 -9.84 -24.70 -5.29
N THR A 95 -8.60 -24.65 -4.82
CA THR A 95 -8.25 -24.22 -3.46
C THR A 95 -7.22 -23.10 -3.48
N GLU A 96 -7.27 -22.20 -2.49
CA GLU A 96 -6.29 -21.11 -2.31
C GLU A 96 -4.83 -21.59 -2.40
N PRO A 97 -4.39 -22.67 -1.74
CA PRO A 97 -2.99 -23.09 -1.81
C PRO A 97 -2.54 -23.50 -3.22
N LEU A 98 -3.43 -24.11 -4.00
CA LEU A 98 -3.14 -24.50 -5.39
C LEU A 98 -3.06 -23.27 -6.31
N ARG A 99 -3.90 -22.25 -6.09
CA ARG A 99 -3.82 -20.98 -6.82
C ARG A 99 -2.52 -20.26 -6.48
N SER A 100 -2.17 -20.18 -5.20
CA SER A 100 -0.90 -19.62 -4.72
C SER A 100 0.31 -20.34 -5.32
N ALA A 101 0.29 -21.67 -5.39
CA ALA A 101 1.36 -22.45 -6.01
C ALA A 101 1.49 -22.17 -7.52
N ALA A 102 0.37 -22.05 -8.24
CA ALA A 102 0.38 -21.72 -9.67
C ALA A 102 0.97 -20.31 -9.93
N VAL A 103 0.59 -19.31 -9.12
CA VAL A 103 1.18 -17.97 -9.17
C VAL A 103 2.68 -18.04 -8.88
N ALA A 104 3.08 -18.68 -7.78
CA ALA A 104 4.47 -18.77 -7.35
C ALA A 104 5.36 -19.43 -8.42
N LYS A 105 4.87 -20.47 -9.10
CA LYS A 105 5.59 -21.12 -10.19
C LYS A 105 5.93 -20.15 -11.33
N ILE A 106 4.94 -19.40 -11.81
CA ILE A 106 5.15 -18.41 -12.88
C ILE A 106 6.15 -17.34 -12.43
N LEU A 107 5.98 -16.81 -11.21
CA LEU A 107 6.85 -15.76 -10.68
C LEU A 107 8.29 -16.22 -10.48
N ARG A 108 8.51 -17.46 -10.06
CA ARG A 108 9.87 -18.05 -9.95
C ARG A 108 10.53 -18.10 -11.32
N THR A 109 9.83 -18.62 -12.33
CA THR A 109 10.35 -18.63 -13.71
C THR A 109 10.68 -17.22 -14.21
N TRP A 110 9.79 -16.24 -13.98
CA TRP A 110 10.06 -14.86 -14.36
C TRP A 110 11.24 -14.24 -13.61
N GLY A 111 11.41 -14.58 -12.32
CA GLY A 111 12.54 -14.14 -11.50
C GLY A 111 13.86 -14.73 -12.01
N ASP A 112 13.90 -16.05 -12.23
CA ASP A 112 15.08 -16.77 -12.71
C ASP A 112 15.53 -16.27 -14.10
N HIS A 113 14.57 -15.95 -14.97
CA HIS A 113 14.83 -15.38 -16.29
C HIS A 113 14.99 -13.85 -16.29
N GLN A 114 14.91 -13.19 -15.13
CA GLN A 114 14.96 -11.74 -14.99
C GLN A 114 13.99 -11.02 -15.95
N THR A 115 12.80 -11.59 -16.13
CA THR A 115 11.80 -11.13 -17.12
C THR A 115 11.33 -9.71 -16.82
N PHE A 116 11.25 -9.37 -15.53
CA PHE A 116 10.91 -8.03 -15.05
C PHE A 116 11.91 -7.58 -13.99
N SER A 117 12.35 -6.34 -14.10
CA SER A 117 13.33 -5.72 -13.21
C SER A 117 12.82 -5.63 -11.77
N VAL A 118 11.52 -5.42 -11.55
CA VAL A 118 10.93 -5.43 -10.20
C VAL A 118 11.18 -6.72 -9.43
N LEU A 119 11.31 -7.85 -10.12
CA LEU A 119 11.54 -9.16 -9.49
C LEU A 119 12.96 -9.33 -8.92
N SER A 120 13.89 -8.43 -9.28
CA SER A 120 15.20 -8.36 -8.60
C SER A 120 15.07 -8.01 -7.11
N GLY A 121 13.95 -7.41 -6.71
CA GLY A 121 13.63 -7.07 -5.33
C GLY A 121 12.97 -8.18 -4.53
N TRP A 122 13.13 -9.45 -4.90
CA TRP A 122 12.54 -10.61 -4.23
C TRP A 122 12.84 -10.63 -2.73
N ARG A 123 11.81 -10.83 -1.89
CA ARG A 123 11.90 -10.73 -0.42
C ARG A 123 11.54 -12.01 0.31
N ASN A 124 10.96 -13.00 -0.38
CA ASN A 124 10.32 -14.16 0.25
C ASN A 124 9.21 -13.72 1.21
N GLU A 125 8.46 -12.71 0.79
CA GLU A 125 7.37 -12.10 1.54
C GLU A 125 6.12 -12.19 0.68
N LEU A 126 5.10 -12.92 1.15
CA LEU A 126 3.88 -13.14 0.40
C LEU A 126 2.82 -12.12 0.79
N TYR A 127 2.27 -11.41 -0.18
CA TYR A 127 1.12 -10.52 0.01
C TYR A 127 -0.18 -11.27 -0.28
N PRO A 128 -1.26 -11.00 0.50
CA PRO A 128 -2.56 -11.62 0.30
C PRO A 128 -3.37 -10.91 -0.80
N ILE A 129 -4.09 -11.68 -1.61
CA ILE A 129 -5.09 -11.18 -2.57
C ILE A 129 -6.46 -11.61 -2.07
N TYR A 130 -7.31 -10.64 -1.74
CA TYR A 130 -8.65 -10.89 -1.19
C TYR A 130 -9.74 -10.75 -2.25
N GLY A 131 -10.75 -11.61 -2.13
CA GLY A 131 -12.04 -11.51 -2.79
C GLY A 131 -13.08 -10.87 -1.88
N PRO A 132 -14.35 -10.84 -2.31
CA PRO A 132 -15.45 -10.39 -1.46
C PRO A 132 -15.51 -11.16 -0.13
N ASN A 133 -16.13 -10.57 0.89
CA ASN A 133 -16.29 -11.17 2.21
C ASN A 133 -14.97 -11.59 2.90
N ASN A 134 -13.88 -10.88 2.63
CA ASN A 134 -12.54 -11.16 3.17
C ASN A 134 -11.99 -12.56 2.80
N GLU A 135 -12.46 -13.18 1.71
CA GLU A 135 -11.93 -14.46 1.26
C GLU A 135 -10.49 -14.30 0.75
N LEU A 136 -9.56 -15.07 1.31
CA LEU A 136 -8.21 -15.16 0.74
C LEU A 136 -8.25 -15.99 -0.55
N LEU A 137 -8.03 -15.34 -1.69
CA LEU A 137 -8.08 -15.99 -3.00
C LEU A 137 -6.77 -16.71 -3.31
N PHE A 138 -5.65 -16.02 -3.15
CA PHE A 138 -4.29 -16.55 -3.27
C PHE A 138 -3.30 -15.53 -2.71
N THR A 139 -2.02 -15.89 -2.73
CA THR A 139 -0.91 -15.07 -2.29
C THR A 139 0.11 -14.89 -3.41
N MET A 140 0.92 -13.84 -3.32
CA MET A 140 1.90 -13.48 -4.34
C MET A 140 3.15 -12.91 -3.70
N GLU A 141 4.32 -13.19 -4.27
CA GLU A 141 5.57 -12.53 -3.85
C GLU A 141 5.44 -11.01 -3.94
N ARG A 142 5.79 -10.30 -2.86
CA ARG A 142 5.67 -8.85 -2.70
C ARG A 142 6.28 -8.07 -3.86
N SER A 143 7.43 -8.49 -4.37
CA SER A 143 8.11 -7.80 -5.49
C SER A 143 7.33 -7.85 -6.81
N ALA A 144 6.42 -8.83 -6.96
CA ALA A 144 5.60 -8.99 -8.14
C ALA A 144 4.28 -8.21 -8.08
N SER A 145 3.84 -7.77 -6.90
CA SER A 145 2.54 -7.07 -6.74
C SER A 145 2.33 -5.89 -7.69
N PRO A 146 3.36 -5.07 -8.04
CA PRO A 146 3.18 -3.99 -8.99
C PRO A 146 2.87 -4.48 -10.41
N LEU A 147 3.40 -5.64 -10.83
CA LEU A 147 3.14 -6.20 -12.17
C LEU A 147 1.66 -6.55 -12.33
N PHE A 148 1.06 -7.03 -11.25
CA PHE A 148 -0.31 -7.51 -11.25
C PHE A 148 -1.35 -6.44 -10.91
N GLY A 149 -0.89 -5.29 -10.43
CA GLY A 149 -1.73 -4.17 -10.00
C GLY A 149 -2.83 -4.58 -9.03
N ILE A 150 -2.49 -5.47 -8.10
CA ILE A 150 -3.38 -5.97 -7.05
C ILE A 150 -3.52 -4.94 -5.92
N ASN A 151 -4.60 -5.04 -5.15
CA ASN A 151 -4.67 -4.35 -3.85
C ASN A 151 -3.53 -4.85 -2.95
N THR A 152 -2.78 -3.91 -2.38
CA THR A 152 -1.77 -4.20 -1.35
C THR A 152 -2.09 -3.47 -0.06
N TYR A 153 -1.60 -4.02 1.05
CA TYR A 153 -1.95 -3.57 2.39
C TYR A 153 -0.70 -3.23 3.18
N GLY A 154 -0.79 -2.15 3.95
CA GLY A 154 0.27 -1.72 4.87
C GLY A 154 -0.31 -1.09 6.13
N VAL A 155 0.57 -0.79 7.08
CA VAL A 155 0.25 -0.13 8.33
C VAL A 155 1.10 1.12 8.46
N HIS A 156 0.52 2.18 8.97
CA HIS A 156 1.21 3.45 9.21
C HIS A 156 0.79 3.99 10.58
N MET A 157 1.76 4.32 11.43
CA MET A 157 1.53 4.93 12.73
C MET A 157 2.20 6.30 12.83
N THR A 158 1.42 7.29 13.27
CA THR A 158 1.92 8.62 13.62
C THR A 158 2.07 8.71 15.12
N CYS A 159 3.31 8.80 15.61
CA CYS A 159 3.58 9.05 17.02
C CYS A 159 3.75 10.53 17.29
N TYR A 160 3.17 10.99 18.39
CA TYR A 160 3.26 12.37 18.84
C TYR A 160 3.46 12.42 20.36
N THR A 161 4.03 13.51 20.87
CA THR A 161 4.21 13.74 22.31
C THR A 161 3.62 15.10 22.69
N PRO A 162 2.90 15.21 23.81
CA PRO A 162 2.37 16.50 24.26
C PRO A 162 3.51 17.44 24.68
N ILE A 163 3.35 18.74 24.41
CA ILE A 163 4.28 19.77 24.88
C ILE A 163 3.60 20.67 25.91
N SER A 164 4.37 21.21 26.85
CA SER A 164 3.84 22.14 27.87
C SER A 164 3.51 23.50 27.26
N ASP A 165 2.72 24.31 27.95
CA ASP A 165 2.45 25.70 27.53
C ASP A 165 3.73 26.55 27.43
N ASP A 166 4.71 26.29 28.30
CA ASP A 166 6.03 26.94 28.26
C ASP A 166 6.81 26.54 26.99
N GLU A 167 6.82 25.25 26.65
CA GLU A 167 7.46 24.76 25.42
C GLU A 167 6.75 25.27 24.18
N LYS A 168 5.41 25.29 24.19
CA LYS A 168 4.60 25.87 23.13
C LYS A 168 4.92 27.35 22.91
N THR A 169 5.04 28.13 23.99
CA THR A 169 5.39 29.55 23.94
C THR A 169 6.80 29.77 23.42
N THR A 170 7.78 29.00 23.92
CA THR A 170 9.19 29.16 23.55
C THR A 170 9.50 28.68 22.13
N SER A 171 8.82 27.64 21.65
CA SER A 171 8.93 27.15 20.26
C SER A 171 8.08 27.95 19.27
N GLY A 172 7.10 28.72 19.76
CA GLY A 172 6.13 29.43 18.92
C GLY A 172 5.13 28.51 18.22
N SER A 173 4.94 27.27 18.70
CA SER A 173 3.99 26.33 18.09
C SER A 173 2.54 26.72 18.38
N ALA A 174 1.67 26.58 17.38
CA ALA A 174 0.23 26.76 17.56
C ALA A 174 -0.43 25.53 18.21
N PHE A 175 0.26 24.39 18.25
CA PHE A 175 -0.27 23.11 18.72
C PHE A 175 0.38 22.68 20.03
N ASP A 176 -0.31 21.83 20.78
CA ASP A 176 0.10 21.30 22.09
C ASP A 176 0.82 19.95 21.97
N PHE A 177 1.39 19.65 20.80
CA PHE A 177 2.16 18.43 20.58
C PHE A 177 3.25 18.60 19.52
N LYS A 178 4.22 17.69 19.57
CA LYS A 178 5.26 17.46 18.55
C LYS A 178 5.12 16.09 17.93
N LEU A 179 5.63 15.93 16.72
CA LEU A 179 5.61 14.69 15.94
C LEU A 179 6.99 14.04 15.91
N TRP A 180 7.00 12.71 16.03
CA TRP A 180 8.20 11.91 15.84
C TRP A 180 8.34 11.52 14.37
N ILE A 181 9.25 12.17 13.65
CA ILE A 181 9.46 11.99 12.22
C ILE A 181 10.80 11.27 11.97
N PRO A 182 10.80 10.04 11.44
CA PRO A 182 12.01 9.37 11.03
C PRO A 182 12.49 9.83 9.65
N ARG A 183 13.80 9.70 9.44
CA ARG A 183 14.43 9.71 8.12
C ARG A 183 14.79 8.29 7.73
N ARG A 184 14.32 7.86 6.56
CA ARG A 184 14.61 6.55 6.00
C ARG A 184 16.11 6.41 5.77
N SER A 185 16.66 5.24 6.07
CA SER A 185 18.05 4.93 5.76
C SER A 185 18.35 5.13 4.28
N ARG A 186 19.50 5.73 3.98
CA ARG A 186 19.97 5.93 2.60
C ARG A 186 20.07 4.64 1.79
N THR A 187 20.20 3.48 2.44
CA THR A 187 20.31 2.17 1.77
C THR A 187 18.97 1.49 1.50
N LYS A 188 17.84 2.10 1.88
CA LYS A 188 16.52 1.58 1.52
C LYS A 188 16.37 1.47 0.00
N GLN A 189 15.81 0.35 -0.46
CA GLN A 189 15.62 0.06 -1.89
C GLN A 189 14.76 1.12 -2.60
N THR A 190 13.77 1.67 -1.92
CA THR A 190 12.88 2.72 -2.44
C THR A 190 12.88 3.92 -1.50
N TYR A 191 12.90 5.12 -2.09
CA TYR A 191 12.77 6.39 -1.36
C TYR A 191 13.78 6.56 -0.20
N GLY A 192 15.05 6.17 -0.40
CA GLY A 192 16.10 6.37 0.61
C GLY A 192 16.29 7.84 0.99
N SER A 193 16.62 8.11 2.25
CA SER A 193 16.82 9.45 2.83
C SER A 193 15.60 10.39 2.88
N MET A 194 14.43 9.96 2.38
CA MET A 194 13.18 10.71 2.55
C MET A 194 12.65 10.58 3.98
N LEU A 195 11.79 11.50 4.39
CA LEU A 195 11.08 11.44 5.67
C LEU A 195 9.89 10.45 5.58
N ASP A 196 9.56 9.82 6.69
CA ASP A 196 8.53 8.77 6.79
C ASP A 196 7.50 9.09 7.91
N ASN A 197 6.48 8.24 8.07
CA ASN A 197 5.70 8.19 9.31
C ASN A 197 6.51 7.48 10.40
N THR A 198 6.15 7.63 11.68
CA THR A 198 6.99 7.13 12.79
C THR A 198 7.31 5.65 12.69
N VAL A 199 6.30 4.87 12.30
CA VAL A 199 6.41 3.43 12.04
C VAL A 199 5.56 3.13 10.82
N ALA A 200 6.09 2.39 9.84
CA ALA A 200 5.33 1.97 8.67
C ALA A 200 5.83 0.66 8.06
N GLY A 201 4.91 -0.26 7.78
CA GLY A 201 5.24 -1.59 7.27
C GLY A 201 4.24 -2.13 6.25
N GLY A 202 4.69 -3.13 5.49
CA GLY A 202 3.79 -3.94 4.66
C GLY A 202 3.10 -5.01 5.49
N ILE A 203 1.90 -5.45 5.09
CA ILE A 203 1.23 -6.58 5.75
C ILE A 203 1.48 -7.85 4.94
N SER A 204 2.21 -8.78 5.55
CA SER A 204 2.42 -10.12 5.02
C SER A 204 1.17 -10.98 5.17
N SER A 205 0.99 -11.94 4.26
CA SER A 205 -0.08 -12.93 4.34
C SER A 205 0.00 -13.72 5.64
N GLY A 206 -1.15 -13.87 6.31
CA GLY A 206 -1.26 -14.53 7.61
C GLY A 206 -1.05 -13.61 8.82
N GLU A 207 -0.63 -12.35 8.62
CA GLU A 207 -0.51 -11.35 9.68
C GLU A 207 -1.71 -10.38 9.66
N GLY A 208 -2.22 -10.01 10.85
CA GLY A 208 -3.26 -8.99 11.00
C GLY A 208 -2.66 -7.58 11.08
N PRO A 209 -3.35 -6.50 10.70
CA PRO A 209 -2.76 -5.15 10.67
C PRO A 209 -2.31 -4.69 12.05
N PHE A 210 -3.05 -5.06 13.09
CA PHE A 210 -2.68 -4.75 14.47
C PHE A 210 -1.36 -5.41 14.87
N GLU A 211 -1.18 -6.69 14.55
CA GLU A 211 0.07 -7.40 14.89
C GLU A 211 1.24 -6.89 14.05
N SER A 212 1.01 -6.58 12.77
CA SER A 212 2.01 -5.94 11.91
C SER A 212 2.50 -4.63 12.54
N ILE A 213 1.60 -3.71 12.94
CA ILE A 213 2.06 -2.43 13.49
C ILE A 213 2.78 -2.58 14.84
N ILE A 214 2.44 -3.58 15.66
CA ILE A 214 3.18 -3.88 16.90
C ILE A 214 4.61 -4.34 16.58
N ARG A 215 4.78 -5.25 15.61
CA ARG A 215 6.09 -5.73 15.18
C ARG A 215 6.95 -4.61 14.61
N GLU A 216 6.41 -3.86 13.64
CA GLU A 216 7.10 -2.74 13.00
C GLU A 216 7.50 -1.66 14.03
N ALA A 217 6.68 -1.43 15.07
CA ALA A 217 6.98 -0.43 16.10
C ALA A 217 8.21 -0.81 16.95
N ASP A 218 8.44 -2.10 17.17
CA ASP A 218 9.66 -2.59 17.81
C ASP A 218 10.85 -2.54 16.83
N GLU A 219 10.67 -3.00 15.59
CA GLU A 219 11.72 -3.09 14.56
C GLU A 219 12.27 -1.72 14.13
N GLU A 220 11.41 -0.74 13.84
CA GLU A 220 11.82 0.56 13.29
C GLU A 220 12.10 1.60 14.39
N ALA A 221 11.37 1.53 15.51
CA ALA A 221 11.33 2.60 16.51
C ALA A 221 11.67 2.15 17.94
N SER A 222 12.00 0.87 18.17
CA SER A 222 12.28 0.30 19.50
C SER A 222 11.18 0.58 20.53
N LEU A 223 9.93 0.70 20.08
CA LEU A 223 8.80 0.97 20.99
C LEU A 223 8.39 -0.33 21.68
N PRO A 224 8.30 -0.37 23.03
CA PRO A 224 7.89 -1.56 23.74
C PRO A 224 6.48 -2.00 23.35
N SER A 225 6.31 -3.28 23.01
CA SER A 225 5.01 -3.86 22.61
C SER A 225 3.88 -3.51 23.59
N GLU A 226 4.16 -3.58 24.89
CA GLU A 226 3.13 -3.33 25.91
C GLU A 226 2.71 -1.86 26.00
N LEU A 227 3.63 -0.93 25.72
CA LEU A 227 3.27 0.48 25.61
C LEU A 227 2.36 0.70 24.39
N VAL A 228 2.76 0.15 23.24
CA VAL A 228 2.01 0.34 21.99
C VAL A 228 0.62 -0.29 22.12
N ARG A 229 0.50 -1.54 22.55
CA ARG A 229 -0.79 -2.22 22.76
C ARG A 229 -1.71 -1.50 23.73
N ALA A 230 -1.16 -0.86 24.77
CA ALA A 230 -1.97 -0.15 25.76
C ALA A 230 -2.54 1.19 25.27
N LYS A 231 -1.93 1.82 24.26
CA LYS A 231 -2.22 3.23 23.90
C LYS A 231 -2.53 3.48 22.44
N ILE A 232 -2.19 2.56 21.54
CA ILE A 232 -2.39 2.72 20.10
C ILE A 232 -3.87 2.88 19.77
N GLN A 233 -4.18 3.79 18.85
CA GLN A 233 -5.54 4.07 18.42
C GLN A 233 -5.67 3.82 16.92
N SER A 234 -6.57 2.93 16.50
CA SER A 234 -6.94 2.77 15.09
C SER A 234 -7.77 3.96 14.61
N LYS A 235 -7.47 4.46 13.41
CA LYS A 235 -8.10 5.65 12.79
C LYS A 235 -8.71 5.35 11.41
N GLY A 236 -8.92 4.07 11.11
CA GLY A 236 -9.43 3.62 9.81
C GLY A 236 -8.30 3.41 8.80
N THR A 237 -8.56 3.76 7.53
CA THR A 237 -7.64 3.49 6.43
C THR A 237 -7.43 4.70 5.54
N VAL A 238 -6.23 4.88 5.02
CA VAL A 238 -5.95 5.75 3.87
C VAL A 238 -5.79 4.87 2.64
N SER A 239 -6.38 5.27 1.52
CA SER A 239 -6.41 4.45 0.31
C SER A 239 -6.14 5.32 -0.94
N TYR A 240 -5.27 4.84 -1.83
CA TYR A 240 -4.84 5.54 -3.05
C TYR A 240 -4.42 4.56 -4.15
N ILE A 241 -4.34 5.02 -5.40
CA ILE A 241 -3.75 4.24 -6.49
C ILE A 241 -2.55 5.01 -7.03
N HIS A 242 -1.35 4.53 -6.68
CA HIS A 242 -0.12 5.08 -7.21
C HIS A 242 0.15 4.53 -8.61
N VAL A 243 0.73 5.35 -9.48
CA VAL A 243 1.24 4.92 -10.79
C VAL A 243 2.75 4.98 -10.72
N ARG A 244 3.38 3.80 -10.78
CA ARG A 244 4.80 3.63 -10.50
C ARG A 244 5.66 4.47 -11.43
N THR A 245 6.49 5.34 -10.86
CA THR A 245 7.41 6.20 -11.63
C THR A 245 8.83 5.64 -11.64
N ALA A 246 9.71 6.23 -12.46
CA ALA A 246 11.12 5.85 -12.50
C ALA A 246 11.84 5.99 -11.15
N ALA A 247 11.33 6.84 -10.24
CA ALA A 247 11.89 7.03 -8.90
C ALA A 247 11.82 5.78 -8.02
N ALA A 248 10.92 4.83 -8.32
CA ALA A 248 10.80 3.56 -7.62
C ALA A 248 11.73 2.45 -8.16
N GLY A 249 12.49 2.71 -9.24
CA GLY A 249 13.29 1.72 -9.99
C GLY A 249 12.42 0.74 -10.81
N GLY A 250 12.98 -0.14 -11.63
CA GLY A 250 12.23 -1.16 -12.40
C GLY A 250 11.18 -0.62 -13.38
N GLU A 251 10.13 -1.40 -13.65
CA GLU A 251 9.07 -1.07 -14.61
C GLU A 251 8.22 0.14 -14.18
N THR A 252 8.01 1.08 -15.10
CA THR A 252 7.20 2.30 -14.89
C THR A 252 5.78 2.13 -15.42
N GLY A 253 4.84 2.94 -14.92
CA GLY A 253 3.44 2.92 -15.34
C GLY A 253 2.60 1.83 -14.69
N LEU A 254 3.22 0.97 -13.87
CA LEU A 254 2.51 -0.07 -13.12
C LEU A 254 1.50 0.55 -12.16
N ILE A 255 0.28 0.00 -12.16
CA ILE A 255 -0.82 0.47 -11.31
C ILE A 255 -0.67 -0.17 -9.94
N MET A 256 -0.64 0.61 -8.87
CA MET A 256 -0.45 0.11 -7.51
C MET A 256 -1.55 0.64 -6.59
N PRO A 257 -2.69 -0.07 -6.49
CA PRO A 257 -3.69 0.17 -5.47
C PRO A 257 -3.15 -0.20 -4.08
N GLU A 258 -3.16 0.74 -3.15
CA GLU A 258 -2.64 0.54 -1.81
C GLU A 258 -3.63 1.01 -0.75
N ILE A 259 -3.76 0.22 0.32
CA ILE A 259 -4.61 0.50 1.47
C ILE A 259 -3.73 0.46 2.72
N GLN A 260 -3.68 1.58 3.44
CA GLN A 260 -2.87 1.76 4.64
C GLN A 260 -3.77 1.82 5.86
N TYR A 261 -3.62 0.90 6.81
CA TYR A 261 -4.30 0.98 8.11
C TYR A 261 -3.58 2.01 8.99
N ILE A 262 -4.34 3.00 9.44
CA ILE A 262 -3.80 4.18 10.11
C ILE A 262 -3.94 4.04 11.62
N TYR A 263 -2.83 4.31 12.32
CA TYR A 263 -2.75 4.32 13.77
C TYR A 263 -2.18 5.64 14.27
N ASP A 264 -2.65 6.08 15.43
CA ASP A 264 -2.05 7.18 16.19
C ASP A 264 -1.56 6.63 17.52
N LEU A 265 -0.40 7.13 17.99
CA LEU A 265 0.13 6.78 19.30
C LEU A 265 0.69 8.01 20.00
N GLU A 266 0.07 8.39 21.12
CA GLU A 266 0.63 9.39 22.02
C GLU A 266 1.71 8.75 22.89
N LEU A 267 2.94 9.21 22.72
CA LEU A 267 4.08 8.78 23.52
C LEU A 267 4.18 9.63 24.79
N PRO A 268 4.45 9.01 25.95
CA PRO A 268 4.96 9.74 27.11
C PRO A 268 6.23 10.53 26.77
N ASN A 269 6.44 11.67 27.44
CA ASN A 269 7.61 12.52 27.19
C ASN A 269 8.96 11.84 27.48
N ASP A 270 8.98 10.77 28.27
CA ASP A 270 10.17 9.96 28.58
C ASP A 270 10.40 8.79 27.60
N VAL A 271 9.47 8.57 26.66
CA VAL A 271 9.60 7.54 25.62
C VAL A 271 10.08 8.18 24.32
N ILE A 272 11.32 7.86 23.95
CA ILE A 272 12.00 8.37 22.76
C ILE A 272 12.20 7.21 21.77
N PRO A 273 11.64 7.28 20.54
CA PRO A 273 11.92 6.31 19.48
C PRO A 273 13.41 6.15 19.20
N LYS A 274 13.85 4.92 18.96
CA LYS A 274 15.25 4.59 18.67
C LYS A 274 15.36 3.64 17.49
N ILE A 275 16.39 3.86 16.68
CA ILE A 275 16.74 3.03 15.54
C ILE A 275 17.19 1.64 16.04
N LYS A 276 16.70 0.56 15.42
CA LYS A 276 17.08 -0.81 15.78
C LYS A 276 17.59 -1.64 14.61
N ASP A 277 16.84 -1.72 13.50
CA ASP A 277 17.12 -2.63 12.38
C ASP A 277 17.88 -2.01 11.18
N GLY A 278 18.19 -0.71 11.26
CA GLY A 278 18.90 0.02 10.21
C GLY A 278 18.01 0.53 9.07
N GLU A 279 16.68 0.41 9.19
CA GLU A 279 15.72 0.93 8.24
C GLU A 279 15.51 2.45 8.35
N VAL A 280 15.79 3.00 9.53
CA VAL A 280 15.78 4.43 9.88
C VAL A 280 17.22 4.90 10.17
N GLU A 281 17.58 6.11 9.76
CA GLU A 281 18.90 6.70 10.05
C GLU A 281 18.85 7.86 11.07
N ALA A 282 17.68 8.45 11.30
CA ALA A 282 17.47 9.47 12.33
C ALA A 282 15.99 9.58 12.72
N PHE A 283 15.73 10.01 13.94
CA PHE A 283 14.42 10.49 14.39
C PHE A 283 14.51 11.97 14.75
N TYR A 284 13.48 12.74 14.39
CA TYR A 284 13.30 14.13 14.78
C TYR A 284 12.02 14.26 15.60
N CYS A 285 12.04 15.13 16.61
CA CYS A 285 10.84 15.53 17.36
C CYS A 285 10.53 16.99 17.02
N TRP A 286 9.60 17.18 16.08
CA TRP A 286 9.34 18.47 15.45
C TRP A 286 7.97 19.03 15.82
N THR A 287 7.86 20.35 15.86
CA THR A 287 6.55 21.00 15.91
C THR A 287 5.74 20.67 14.66
N VAL A 288 4.43 20.88 14.74
CA VAL A 288 3.55 20.72 13.58
C VAL A 288 4.00 21.65 12.45
N GLU A 289 4.42 22.88 12.77
CA GLU A 289 4.90 23.87 11.81
C GLU A 289 6.19 23.45 11.11
N GLU A 290 7.18 22.95 11.86
CA GLU A 290 8.42 22.39 11.30
C GLU A 290 8.09 21.23 10.35
N THR A 291 7.22 20.32 10.78
CA THR A 291 6.79 19.16 9.99
C THR A 291 6.10 19.58 8.70
N ILE A 292 5.16 20.55 8.76
CA ILE A 292 4.52 21.14 7.58
C ILE A 292 5.57 21.74 6.65
N GLY A 293 6.57 22.46 7.18
CA GLY A 293 7.66 23.03 6.40
C GLY A 293 8.40 21.99 5.55
N HIS A 294 8.74 20.84 6.12
CA HIS A 294 9.36 19.73 5.39
C HIS A 294 8.38 19.06 4.40
N LEU A 295 7.11 18.92 4.81
CA LEU A 295 6.05 18.32 4.02
C LEU A 295 5.81 19.08 2.70
N VAL A 296 5.64 20.40 2.77
CA VAL A 296 5.39 21.25 1.58
C VAL A 296 6.64 21.44 0.71
N ARG A 297 7.83 21.07 1.20
CA ARG A 297 9.05 20.97 0.38
C ARG A 297 9.18 19.64 -0.36
N GLY A 298 8.27 18.69 -0.12
CA GLY A 298 8.27 17.37 -0.77
C GLY A 298 9.37 16.45 -0.26
N GLU A 299 9.80 16.62 0.99
CA GLU A 299 10.86 15.80 1.59
C GLU A 299 10.36 14.46 2.15
N PHE A 300 9.04 14.29 2.28
CA PHE A 300 8.41 13.05 2.71
C PHE A 300 8.18 12.11 1.54
N LYS A 301 8.33 10.80 1.81
CA LYS A 301 7.86 9.76 0.88
C LYS A 301 6.37 10.00 0.57
N PRO A 302 5.92 9.86 -0.70
CA PRO A 302 4.59 10.31 -1.12
C PRO A 302 3.42 9.76 -0.28
N ASN A 303 3.42 8.47 0.03
CA ASN A 303 2.34 7.88 0.83
C ASN A 303 2.38 8.31 2.31
N CYS A 304 3.56 8.61 2.83
CA CYS A 304 3.73 9.12 4.19
C CYS A 304 3.26 10.56 4.30
N ALA A 305 3.48 11.36 3.25
CA ALA A 305 2.92 12.69 3.12
C ALA A 305 1.38 12.65 3.13
N LEU A 306 0.78 11.74 2.36
CA LEU A 306 -0.68 11.53 2.36
C LEU A 306 -1.21 11.13 3.76
N CYS A 307 -0.53 10.20 4.45
CA CYS A 307 -0.92 9.78 5.80
C CYS A 307 -0.81 10.94 6.83
N LEU A 308 0.18 11.82 6.69
CA LEU A 308 0.29 13.02 7.53
C LEU A 308 -0.80 14.05 7.22
N VAL A 309 -1.18 14.22 5.95
CA VAL A 309 -2.32 15.09 5.57
C VAL A 309 -3.61 14.56 6.21
N ASP A 310 -3.84 13.25 6.16
CA ASP A 310 -4.96 12.61 6.87
C ASP A 310 -4.93 12.90 8.38
N PHE A 311 -3.77 12.71 9.03
CA PHE A 311 -3.58 13.02 10.45
C PHE A 311 -3.89 14.50 10.76
N PHE A 312 -3.41 15.43 9.93
CA PHE A 312 -3.66 16.86 10.08
C PHE A 312 -5.12 17.25 9.92
N MET A 313 -5.84 16.62 8.98
CA MET A 313 -7.29 16.79 8.85
C MET A 313 -8.03 16.29 10.10
N ARG A 314 -7.68 15.11 10.62
CA ARG A 314 -8.30 14.53 11.82
C ARG A 314 -8.01 15.32 13.11
N ARG A 315 -6.86 15.98 13.19
CA ARG A 315 -6.41 16.78 14.35
C ARG A 315 -6.76 18.27 14.25
N GLY A 316 -7.42 18.71 13.18
CA GLY A 316 -7.81 20.11 12.98
C GLY A 316 -6.64 21.06 12.72
N VAL A 317 -5.48 20.51 12.29
CA VAL A 317 -4.34 21.26 11.78
C VAL A 317 -4.68 21.84 10.41
N VAL A 318 -5.30 21.01 9.55
CA VAL A 318 -5.98 21.47 8.33
C VAL A 318 -7.45 21.64 8.66
N ARG A 319 -8.01 22.81 8.36
CA ARG A 319 -9.39 23.16 8.76
C ARG A 319 -10.29 23.29 7.56
N ARG A 320 -11.45 22.63 7.64
CA ARG A 320 -12.49 22.66 6.59
C ARG A 320 -12.90 24.08 6.17
N GLY A 321 -12.99 25.01 7.12
CA GLY A 321 -13.36 26.40 6.83
C GLY A 321 -12.32 27.17 6.01
N GLU A 322 -11.05 26.78 6.09
CA GLU A 322 -9.94 27.42 5.36
C GLU A 322 -9.79 26.81 3.95
N GLU A 323 -10.03 25.50 3.81
CA GLU A 323 -9.90 24.77 2.53
C GLU A 323 -11.14 24.88 1.62
N GLY A 324 -12.31 25.21 2.17
CA GLY A 324 -13.55 25.36 1.40
C GLY A 324 -13.91 24.12 0.56
N GLU A 325 -14.09 24.30 -0.75
CA GLU A 325 -14.37 23.19 -1.68
C GLU A 325 -13.20 22.20 -1.81
N GLY A 326 -11.97 22.64 -1.53
CA GLY A 326 -10.77 21.80 -1.55
C GLY A 326 -10.82 20.66 -0.52
N TRP A 327 -11.52 20.87 0.61
CA TRP A 327 -11.66 19.85 1.66
C TRP A 327 -12.25 18.54 1.12
N GLY A 328 -13.34 18.61 0.35
CA GLY A 328 -13.98 17.40 -0.17
C GLY A 328 -13.12 16.66 -1.19
N VAL A 329 -12.24 17.38 -1.90
CA VAL A 329 -11.25 16.75 -2.80
C VAL A 329 -10.18 16.04 -1.97
N MET A 330 -9.69 16.68 -0.90
CA MET A 330 -8.71 16.06 0.00
C MET A 330 -9.26 14.81 0.67
N GLU A 331 -10.49 14.89 1.19
CA GLU A 331 -11.16 13.76 1.86
C GLU A 331 -11.29 12.55 0.92
N ARG A 332 -11.75 12.77 -0.32
CA ARG A 332 -11.81 11.71 -1.34
C ARG A 332 -10.42 11.18 -1.71
N GLY A 333 -9.41 12.05 -1.79
CA GLY A 333 -8.03 11.65 -2.10
C GLY A 333 -7.34 10.85 -0.99
N CYS A 334 -7.75 11.04 0.27
CA CYS A 334 -7.31 10.21 1.40
C CYS A 334 -8.11 8.90 1.54
N ARG A 335 -9.25 8.77 0.84
CA ARG A 335 -10.21 7.66 0.97
C ARG A 335 -10.67 7.17 -0.40
N ARG A 336 -9.73 6.94 -1.31
CA ARG A 336 -10.07 6.47 -2.65
C ARG A 336 -10.81 5.14 -2.61
N VAL A 337 -11.91 5.07 -3.35
CA VAL A 337 -12.64 3.81 -3.59
C VAL A 337 -11.79 2.90 -4.47
N MET A 338 -11.57 1.67 -4.01
CA MET A 338 -10.72 0.69 -4.68
C MET A 338 -11.46 -0.05 -5.79
N PRO A 339 -10.77 -0.42 -6.88
CA PRO A 339 -11.38 -1.13 -8.01
C PRO A 339 -11.64 -2.62 -7.74
N PHE A 340 -11.04 -3.17 -6.68
CA PHE A 340 -11.13 -4.59 -6.30
C PHE A 340 -11.60 -4.75 -4.86
N ALA A 341 -11.99 -5.96 -4.50
CA ALA A 341 -12.41 -6.28 -3.13
C ALA A 341 -11.31 -5.91 -2.11
N VAL A 342 -11.73 -5.26 -1.03
CA VAL A 342 -10.84 -4.76 0.02
C VAL A 342 -11.02 -5.61 1.26
N TRP A 343 -9.93 -5.92 1.94
CA TRP A 343 -9.96 -6.55 3.25
C TRP A 343 -10.52 -5.60 4.32
N ALA A 344 -11.72 -5.92 4.81
CA ALA A 344 -12.30 -5.29 5.98
C ALA A 344 -11.72 -5.95 7.24
N ALA A 345 -10.51 -5.56 7.65
CA ALA A 345 -9.84 -6.10 8.84
C ALA A 345 -10.62 -5.86 10.15
N TYR A 346 -11.53 -4.89 10.16
CA TYR A 346 -12.42 -4.61 11.28
C TYR A 346 -13.84 -5.11 10.95
N GLY A 347 -14.10 -6.39 11.21
CA GLY A 347 -15.48 -6.87 11.32
C GLY A 347 -16.14 -6.20 12.51
N GLY A 348 -16.90 -5.11 12.30
CA GLY A 348 -17.57 -4.44 13.42
C GLY A 348 -18.20 -3.07 13.20
N CYS A 349 -18.11 -2.44 12.02
CA CYS A 349 -18.92 -1.26 11.71
C CYS A 349 -19.55 -1.39 10.32
N GLU A 350 -20.58 -2.23 10.23
CA GLU A 350 -21.68 -1.92 9.31
C GLU A 350 -22.33 -0.64 9.82
N GLY A 351 -22.04 0.48 9.16
CA GLY A 351 -22.55 1.79 9.56
C GLY A 351 -22.00 2.89 8.66
N GLU A 352 -22.69 3.07 7.54
CA GLU A 352 -22.67 4.27 6.67
C GLU A 352 -21.37 4.56 5.91
N LEU A 353 -21.31 4.00 4.69
CA LEU A 353 -20.58 4.56 3.54
C LEU A 353 -21.24 5.85 3.04
#